data_AF-A0A4Z1KX87-F1
#
_entry.id   AF-A0A4Z1KX87-F1
#
_cell.length_a   1.000
_cell.length_b   1.000
_cell.length_c   1.000
_cell.angle_alpha   90.00
_cell.angle_beta   90.00
_cell.angle_gamma   90.00
#
_symmetry.space_group_name_H-M   'P 1'
#
loop_
_entity.id
_entity.type
_entity.pdbx_description
1 polymer ?
#
loop_
_entity_poly.entity_id
_entity_poly.type
_entity_poly.pdbx_seq_one_letter_code
_entity_poly.pdbx_strand_id
1 'polypeptide(L)'
;MPSFDGFSDPVYDAASEIPISEMNADECDAEKLRIRDRMDLIEALIAANFEAGMDPNCDATIALKQRHANLRLRFHEVNIQMDILDEQDRTMAAENRRKRSPSWGRSSQSPPAPRAPHPSPQR
;
A
#
# COMPACT_ATOMS: atom_id res chain seq x y z
N MET A 1 -8.34 -2.46 45.82
CA MET A 1 -7.32 -2.71 44.78
C MET A 1 -8.06 -2.83 43.46
N PRO A 2 -7.77 -2.03 42.43
CA PRO A 2 -8.34 -2.31 41.11
C PRO A 2 -7.67 -3.59 40.60
N SER A 3 -8.48 -4.61 40.28
CA SER A 3 -8.04 -5.78 39.56
C SER A 3 -7.59 -5.33 38.17
N PHE A 4 -6.32 -5.59 37.84
CA PHE A 4 -5.84 -5.54 36.46
C PHE A 4 -6.43 -6.74 35.72
N ASP A 5 -7.75 -6.70 35.46
CA ASP A 5 -8.35 -7.60 34.49
C ASP A 5 -7.76 -7.23 33.13
N GLY A 6 -7.00 -8.17 32.57
CA GLY A 6 -6.14 -8.00 31.40
C GLY A 6 -6.91 -7.72 30.12
N PHE A 7 -7.33 -6.48 29.93
CA PHE A 7 -7.93 -6.02 28.67
C PHE A 7 -6.85 -5.81 27.59
N SER A 8 -6.22 -6.90 27.17
CA SER A 8 -5.97 -7.09 25.74
C SER A 8 -7.18 -7.83 25.19
N ASP A 9 -8.31 -7.11 25.09
CA ASP A 9 -9.52 -7.67 24.50
C ASP A 9 -9.18 -8.06 23.05
N PRO A 10 -9.29 -9.36 22.68
CA PRO A 10 -9.01 -9.84 21.33
C PRO A 10 -9.90 -9.17 20.27
N VAL A 11 -11.00 -8.52 20.67
CA VAL A 11 -11.80 -7.68 19.78
C VAL A 11 -10.98 -6.53 19.17
N TYR A 12 -10.00 -5.98 19.89
CA TYR A 12 -9.09 -4.97 19.33
C TYR A 12 -7.94 -5.56 18.51
N ASP A 13 -7.75 -6.89 18.55
CA ASP A 13 -6.85 -7.62 17.64
C ASP A 13 -7.55 -8.01 16.33
N ALA A 14 -8.84 -7.67 16.16
CA ALA A 14 -9.60 -8.02 14.98
C ALA A 14 -8.85 -7.55 13.73
N ALA A 15 -8.58 -8.51 12.85
CA ALA A 15 -8.08 -8.28 11.51
C ALA A 15 -9.03 -7.35 10.75
N SER A 16 -8.50 -6.53 9.82
CA SER A 16 -9.35 -6.01 8.74
C SER A 16 -10.09 -7.18 8.08
N GLU A 17 -11.39 -6.99 7.84
CA GLU A 17 -12.25 -7.96 7.15
C GLU A 17 -11.85 -8.14 5.69
N ILE A 18 -11.14 -7.15 5.12
CA ILE A 18 -10.64 -7.19 3.76
C ILE A 18 -9.40 -8.10 3.72
N PRO A 19 -9.38 -9.13 2.86
CA PRO A 19 -8.17 -9.92 2.63
C PRO A 19 -7.01 -9.04 2.17
N ILE A 20 -5.80 -9.26 2.68
CA ILE A 20 -4.62 -8.42 2.34
C ILE A 20 -4.37 -8.36 0.83
N SER A 21 -4.60 -9.47 0.11
CA SER A 21 -4.46 -9.54 -1.35
C SER A 21 -5.42 -8.63 -2.12
N GLU A 22 -6.53 -8.22 -1.49
CA GLU A 22 -7.57 -7.37 -2.08
C GLU A 22 -7.46 -5.90 -1.64
N MET A 23 -6.55 -5.60 -0.70
CA MET A 23 -6.35 -4.23 -0.24
C MET A 23 -5.74 -3.35 -1.34
N ASN A 24 -6.27 -2.14 -1.47
CA ASN A 24 -5.65 -1.06 -2.22
C ASN A 24 -4.57 -0.33 -1.39
N ALA A 25 -3.86 0.64 -1.99
CA ALA A 25 -2.76 1.34 -1.33
C ALA A 25 -3.19 2.08 -0.04
N ASP A 26 -4.32 2.79 -0.08
CA ASP A 26 -4.84 3.52 1.09
C ASP A 26 -5.26 2.56 2.22
N GLU A 27 -5.85 1.42 1.87
CA GLU A 27 -6.23 0.35 2.80
C GLU A 27 -4.99 -0.32 3.40
N CYS A 28 -3.93 -0.53 2.61
CA CYS A 28 -2.65 -1.04 3.12
C CYS A 28 -2.01 -0.06 4.11
N ASP A 29 -2.04 1.24 3.83
CA ASP A 29 -1.49 2.25 4.74
C ASP A 29 -2.28 2.35 6.05
N ALA A 30 -3.61 2.31 5.97
CA ALA A 30 -4.49 2.27 7.13
C ALA A 30 -4.24 1.00 7.98
N GLU A 31 -4.12 -0.17 7.34
CA GLU A 31 -3.84 -1.43 8.03
C GLU A 31 -2.44 -1.43 8.66
N LYS A 32 -1.43 -0.84 8.01
CA LYS A 32 -0.08 -0.66 8.57
C LYS A 32 -0.09 0.21 9.81
N LEU A 33 -0.83 1.33 9.79
CA LEU A 33 -0.96 2.20 10.95
C LEU A 33 -1.65 1.45 12.10
N ARG A 34 -2.78 0.79 11.83
CA ARG A 34 -3.51 -0.01 12.81
C ARG A 34 -2.65 -1.10 13.45
N ILE A 35 -1.88 -1.84 12.64
CA ILE A 35 -1.00 -2.90 13.14
C ILE A 35 0.12 -2.31 14.01
N ARG A 36 0.72 -1.17 13.63
CA ARG A 36 1.76 -0.50 14.43
C ARG A 36 1.23 -0.06 15.79
N ASP A 37 0.12 0.67 15.82
CA ASP A 37 -0.50 1.14 17.06
C ASP A 37 -0.81 -0.02 18.00
N ARG A 38 -1.22 -1.16 17.42
CA ARG A 38 -1.50 -2.38 18.20
C ARG A 38 -0.24 -3.05 18.72
N MET A 39 0.83 -3.12 17.92
CA MET A 39 2.12 -3.63 18.37
C MET A 39 2.66 -2.80 19.53
N ASP A 40 2.61 -1.47 19.43
CA ASP A 40 3.07 -0.53 20.46
C ASP A 40 2.28 -0.72 21.77
N LEU A 41 0.96 -0.88 21.67
CA LEU A 41 0.12 -1.17 22.83
C LEU A 41 0.50 -2.51 23.49
N ILE A 42 0.72 -3.56 22.71
CA ILE A 42 1.12 -4.87 23.25
C ILE A 42 2.49 -4.78 23.92
N GLU A 43 3.44 -4.05 23.35
CA GLU A 43 4.75 -3.81 23.96
C GLU A 43 4.62 -3.08 25.30
N ALA A 44 3.78 -2.05 25.37
CA ALA A 44 3.50 -1.34 26.61
C ALA A 44 2.84 -2.25 27.67
N LEU A 45 1.92 -3.14 27.28
CA LEU A 45 1.31 -4.12 28.18
C LEU A 45 2.32 -5.14 28.69
N ILE A 46 3.22 -5.62 27.82
CA ILE A 46 4.31 -6.53 28.22
C ILE A 46 5.23 -5.83 29.23
N ALA A 47 5.60 -4.57 28.98
CA ALA A 47 6.41 -3.77 29.90
C ALA A 47 5.70 -3.56 31.25
N ALA A 48 4.42 -3.22 31.24
CA ALA A 48 3.63 -3.06 32.46
C ALA A 48 3.52 -4.36 33.28
N ASN A 49 3.38 -5.52 32.62
CA ASN A 49 3.42 -6.82 33.30
C ASN A 49 4.76 -7.04 34.00
N PHE A 50 5.88 -6.70 33.36
CA PHE A 50 7.20 -6.80 33.97
C PHE A 50 7.37 -5.87 35.16
N GLU A 51 6.93 -4.61 35.06
CA GLU A 51 6.97 -3.65 36.16
C GLU A 51 6.10 -4.07 37.34
N ALA A 52 4.99 -4.76 37.08
CA ALA A 52 4.11 -5.35 38.10
C ALA A 52 4.69 -6.64 38.73
N GLY A 53 5.88 -7.09 38.31
CA GLY A 53 6.53 -8.30 38.82
C GLY A 53 5.89 -9.61 38.32
N MET A 54 5.13 -9.56 37.22
CA MET A 54 4.63 -10.78 36.59
C MET A 54 5.77 -11.57 35.94
N ASP A 55 5.67 -12.91 35.98
CA ASP A 55 6.62 -13.79 35.33
C ASP A 55 6.62 -13.55 33.79
N PRO A 56 7.78 -13.31 33.14
CA PRO A 56 7.91 -13.27 31.68
C PRO A 56 7.29 -14.46 30.94
N ASN A 57 7.22 -15.59 31.62
CA ASN A 57 6.80 -16.89 31.10
C ASN A 57 5.42 -17.29 31.59
N CYS A 58 4.67 -16.40 32.25
CA CYS A 58 3.27 -16.67 32.52
C CYS A 58 2.47 -16.68 31.21
N ASP A 59 1.37 -17.43 31.21
CA ASP A 59 0.51 -17.62 30.04
C ASP A 59 0.03 -16.29 29.44
N ALA A 60 -0.26 -15.29 30.28
CA ALA A 60 -0.69 -13.97 29.83
C ALA A 60 0.39 -13.23 29.01
N THR A 61 1.63 -13.22 29.51
CA THR A 61 2.75 -12.58 28.82
C THR A 61 3.15 -13.36 27.56
N ILE A 62 3.09 -14.69 27.59
CA ILE A 62 3.31 -15.53 26.40
C ILE A 62 2.26 -15.25 25.33
N ALA A 63 0.98 -15.16 25.70
CA ALA A 63 -0.10 -14.85 24.76
C ALA A 63 0.08 -13.46 24.11
N LEU A 64 0.51 -12.45 24.88
CA LEU A 64 0.82 -11.13 24.34
C LEU A 64 1.98 -11.19 23.33
N LYS A 65 3.07 -11.92 23.66
CA LYS A 65 4.21 -12.11 22.74
C LYS A 65 3.80 -12.83 21.45
N GLN A 66 2.93 -13.84 21.54
CA GLN A 66 2.41 -14.55 20.36
C GLN A 66 1.56 -13.62 19.47
N ARG A 67 0.69 -12.81 20.07
CA ARG A 67 -0.10 -11.81 19.33
C ARG A 67 0.79 -10.78 18.65
N HIS A 68 1.81 -10.28 19.33
CA HIS A 68 2.81 -9.37 18.75
C HIS A 68 3.52 -10.00 17.54
N ALA A 69 3.94 -11.26 17.65
CA ALA A 69 4.56 -11.98 16.54
C ALA A 69 3.62 -12.14 15.34
N ASN A 70 2.34 -12.48 15.57
CA ASN A 70 1.34 -12.58 14.51
C ASN A 70 1.11 -11.23 13.81
N LEU A 71 1.07 -10.13 14.55
CA LEU A 71 0.97 -8.79 13.99
C LEU A 71 2.18 -8.42 13.15
N ARG A 72 3.40 -8.82 13.55
CA ARG A 72 4.61 -8.63 12.75
C ARG A 72 4.56 -9.38 11.42
N LEU A 73 4.06 -10.61 11.42
CA LEU A 73 3.87 -11.40 10.19
C LEU A 73 2.86 -10.72 9.27
N ARG A 74 1.71 -10.31 9.81
CA ARG A 74 0.69 -9.59 9.06
C ARG A 74 1.21 -8.26 8.49
N PHE A 75 1.99 -7.51 9.29
CA PHE A 75 2.63 -6.28 8.82
C PHE A 75 3.57 -6.54 7.63
N HIS A 76 4.32 -7.64 7.66
CA HIS A 76 5.17 -8.04 6.55
C HIS A 76 4.35 -8.35 5.29
N GLU A 77 3.25 -9.09 5.42
CA GLU A 77 2.34 -9.39 4.31
C GLU A 77 1.75 -8.12 3.68
N VAL A 78 1.34 -7.13 4.47
CA VAL A 78 0.83 -5.85 3.95
C VAL A 78 1.92 -5.07 3.20
N ASN A 79 3.18 -5.12 3.63
CA ASN A 79 4.27 -4.50 2.86
C ASN A 79 4.50 -5.19 1.51
N ILE A 80 4.41 -6.53 1.47
CA ILE A 80 4.50 -7.28 0.21
C ILE A 80 3.37 -6.85 -0.75
N GLN A 81 2.14 -6.70 -0.24
CA GLN A 81 1.03 -6.21 -1.06
C GLN A 81 1.30 -4.81 -1.62
N MET A 82 1.83 -3.89 -0.82
CA MET A 82 2.23 -2.57 -1.33
C MET A 82 3.29 -2.66 -2.43
N ASP A 83 4.31 -3.50 -2.26
CA ASP A 83 5.35 -3.69 -3.28
C ASP A 83 4.75 -4.23 -4.59
N ILE A 84 3.74 -5.12 -4.50
CA ILE A 84 3.00 -5.64 -5.66
C ILE A 84 2.22 -4.52 -6.35
N LEU A 85 1.48 -3.69 -5.59
CA LEU A 85 0.71 -2.56 -6.12
C LEU A 85 1.62 -1.54 -6.81
N ASP A 86 2.74 -1.19 -6.17
CA ASP A 86 3.76 -0.29 -6.72
C ASP A 86 4.31 -0.80 -8.06
N GLU A 87 4.60 -2.11 -8.16
CA GLU A 87 5.11 -2.69 -9.39
C GLU A 87 4.04 -2.73 -10.50
N GLN A 88 2.78 -2.98 -10.15
CA GLN A 88 1.65 -2.88 -11.08
C GLN A 88 1.50 -1.45 -11.63
N ASP A 89 1.60 -0.43 -10.78
CA ASP A 89 1.54 0.97 -11.20
C ASP A 89 2.71 1.36 -12.11
N ARG A 90 3.94 0.91 -11.79
CA ARG A 90 5.11 1.13 -12.65
C ARG A 90 4.97 0.47 -14.01
N THR A 91 4.49 -0.77 -14.05
CA THR A 91 4.31 -1.50 -15.32
C THR A 91 3.23 -0.86 -16.19
N MET A 92 2.09 -0.46 -15.61
CA MET A 92 1.05 0.30 -16.31
C MET A 92 1.56 1.66 -16.83
N ALA A 93 2.33 2.39 -16.02
CA ALA A 93 2.93 3.66 -16.45
C ALA A 93 3.91 3.46 -17.62
N ALA A 94 4.71 2.39 -17.58
CA ALA A 94 5.63 2.02 -18.66
C ALA A 94 4.88 1.65 -19.95
N GLU A 95 3.80 0.88 -19.87
CA GLU A 95 2.96 0.58 -21.03
C GLU A 95 2.31 1.83 -21.62
N ASN A 96 1.73 2.70 -20.79
CA ASN A 96 1.12 3.94 -21.24
C ASN A 96 2.16 4.86 -21.91
N ARG A 97 3.40 4.88 -21.41
CA ARG A 97 4.52 5.59 -22.05
C ARG A 97 4.91 4.98 -23.40
N ARG A 98 4.89 3.65 -23.54
CA ARG A 98 5.18 2.95 -24.81
C ARG A 98 4.05 3.13 -25.84
N LYS A 99 2.79 3.11 -25.40
CA LYS A 99 1.60 3.38 -26.23
C LYS A 99 1.51 4.84 -26.64
N ARG A 100 2.02 5.77 -25.82
CA ARG A 100 2.38 7.15 -26.22
C ARG A 100 3.66 7.15 -27.07
N SER A 101 3.66 6.41 -28.18
CA SER A 101 4.57 6.73 -29.28
C SER A 101 4.30 8.16 -29.75
N PRO A 102 5.33 8.93 -30.15
CA PRO A 102 5.18 10.31 -30.57
C PRO A 102 4.51 10.37 -31.94
N SER A 103 3.17 10.35 -31.99
CA SER A 103 2.43 11.08 -33.02
C SER A 103 2.41 12.57 -32.68
N TRP A 104 3.57 13.13 -32.32
CA TRP A 104 3.78 14.57 -32.33
C TRP A 104 3.97 14.99 -33.79
N GLY A 105 2.83 15.30 -34.44
CA GLY A 105 2.76 16.29 -35.52
C GLY A 105 3.57 16.00 -36.79
N ARG A 106 3.30 14.89 -37.47
CA ARG A 106 3.64 14.79 -38.89
C ARG A 106 2.63 15.62 -39.69
N SER A 107 3.14 16.59 -40.45
CA SER A 107 2.49 17.25 -41.59
C SER A 107 1.55 18.43 -41.30
N SER A 108 2.10 19.59 -40.98
CA SER A 108 1.64 20.85 -41.59
C SER A 108 2.26 21.00 -43.00
N GLN A 109 2.11 19.98 -43.84
CA GLN A 109 2.40 20.12 -45.26
C GLN A 109 1.08 20.48 -45.93
N SER A 110 0.82 21.79 -46.03
CA SER A 110 -0.24 22.35 -46.84
C SER A 110 -0.23 21.64 -48.21
N PRO A 111 -1.40 21.29 -48.78
CA PRO A 111 -1.42 20.74 -50.13
C PRO A 111 -0.70 21.72 -51.06
N PRO A 112 0.22 21.26 -51.95
CA PRO A 112 0.77 22.15 -52.95
C PRO A 112 -0.40 22.71 -53.75
N ALA A 113 -0.51 24.04 -53.78
CA ALA A 113 -1.51 24.71 -54.59
C ALA A 113 -1.46 24.15 -56.03
N PRO A 114 -2.62 23.94 -56.69
CA PRO A 114 -2.63 23.51 -58.08
C PRO A 114 -1.84 24.53 -58.89
N ARG A 115 -0.78 24.10 -59.59
CA ARG A 115 -0.10 24.95 -60.57
C ARG A 115 -1.15 25.37 -61.59
N ALA A 116 -1.52 26.65 -61.58
CA ALA A 116 -2.34 27.22 -62.62
C ALA A 116 -1.69 26.93 -63.99
N PRO A 117 -2.47 26.53 -65.01
CA PRO A 117 -1.93 26.38 -66.35
C PRO A 117 -1.47 27.75 -66.84
N HIS A 118 -0.19 27.84 -67.21
CA HIS A 118 0.34 28.96 -67.97
C HIS A 118 -0.46 29.10 -69.28
N PRO A 119 -1.00 30.29 -69.60
CA PRO A 119 -1.22 30.68 -70.99
C PRO A 119 0.04 31.42 -71.47
N SER A 120 0.74 30.76 -72.38
CA SER A 120 1.77 31.31 -73.28
C SER A 120 1.18 32.41 -74.21
N PRO A 121 2.03 33.14 -74.95
CA PRO A 121 1.84 34.55 -75.31
C PRO A 121 1.12 34.78 -76.65
N GLN A 122 0.50 35.96 -76.81
CA GLN A 122 0.12 36.67 -78.07
C GLN A 122 -0.85 37.81 -77.67
N ARG A 123 -0.71 39.08 -78.02
CA ARG A 123 0.00 39.83 -79.07
C ARG A 123 0.46 41.19 -78.50
#